data_AF-A0A1Q5UQ12-F1
#
_entry.id   AF-A0A1Q5UQ12-F1
#
_cell.length_a   1.000
_cell.length_b   1.000
_cell.length_c   1.000
_cell.angle_alpha   90.00
_cell.angle_beta   90.00
_cell.angle_gamma   90.00
#
_symmetry.space_group_name_H-M   'P 1'
#
loop_
_entity.id
_entity.type
_entity.pdbx_description
1 polymer ?
#
loop_
_entity_poly.entity_id
_entity_poly.type
_entity_poly.pdbx_seq_one_letter_code
_entity_poly.pdbx_strand_id
1 'polypeptide(L)'
;MASRAQLQQDLVMKARQQQIQKMARQQQLAAIQQNKTHQPSQSTQPRSMVMGSHFDDLPTLEPEDFDHKCLEPSPLSSFDFACRGGPVSTIEETVTSKPRTPAFLHRGLLIALRAGNVETARCLLSNGAPIARQTPDFILKAPVNKQIPLFELFTAYGWTPNTPGLYGAVLLPRLVNNLPLLSWFLANGANPNLGPQKDFHDRHGNSDTKSCNALENAAARGSVEAVRMLLEAGARIQNGAPLHYAAGVCPEGANPHVGRVKPSKEFDAGRIPVMHLLVENGAVLNYKVESRHMEPQYAIVHAVMAGAIERVKWLLEQGADPFAKGSFGSAASYASFWGEEMEKVIEQGLAARNKAGLQTSQS
;
A
#
# COMPACT_ATOMS: atom_id res chain seq x y z
N MET A 1 3.94 -16.47 41.97
CA MET A 1 2.65 -15.78 42.16
C MET A 1 2.76 -14.42 41.49
N ALA A 2 1.96 -14.12 40.47
CA ALA A 2 2.04 -12.84 39.76
C ALA A 2 1.69 -11.68 40.71
N SER A 3 2.44 -10.59 40.62
CA SER A 3 2.22 -9.40 41.45
C SER A 3 0.81 -8.84 41.21
N ARG A 4 0.15 -8.36 42.27
CA ARG A 4 -1.18 -7.73 42.20
C ARG A 4 -1.26 -6.62 41.15
N ALA A 5 -0.14 -5.93 40.88
CA ALA A 5 -0.03 -4.93 39.84
C ALA A 5 -0.06 -5.51 38.41
N GLN A 6 0.60 -6.66 38.18
CA GLN A 6 0.58 -7.35 36.88
C GLN A 6 -0.81 -7.90 36.56
N LEU A 7 -1.49 -8.47 37.56
CA LEU A 7 -2.86 -8.97 37.39
C LEU A 7 -3.83 -7.83 37.04
N GLN A 8 -3.64 -6.66 37.64
CA GLN A 8 -4.47 -5.48 37.35
C GLN A 8 -4.19 -4.91 35.95
N GLN A 9 -2.94 -4.92 35.51
CA GLN A 9 -2.54 -4.47 34.17
C GLN A 9 -3.06 -5.41 33.07
N ASP A 10 -3.01 -6.73 33.30
CA ASP A 10 -3.58 -7.73 32.40
C ASP A 10 -5.10 -7.64 32.30
N LEU A 11 -5.78 -7.35 33.41
CA LEU A 11 -7.23 -7.11 33.43
C LEU A 11 -7.61 -5.89 32.60
N VAL A 12 -6.86 -4.79 32.73
CA VAL A 12 -7.08 -3.57 31.96
C VAL A 12 -6.80 -3.79 30.47
N MET A 13 -5.74 -4.53 30.12
CA MET A 13 -5.42 -4.86 28.73
C MET A 13 -6.49 -5.76 28.09
N LYS A 14 -6.97 -6.79 28.81
CA LYS A 14 -8.08 -7.64 28.34
C LYS A 14 -9.37 -6.84 28.18
N ALA A 15 -9.69 -5.95 29.11
CA ALA A 15 -10.87 -5.09 29.00
C ALA A 15 -10.79 -4.16 27.78
N ARG A 16 -9.61 -3.57 27.51
CA ARG A 16 -9.36 -2.73 26.34
C ARG A 16 -9.47 -3.52 25.03
N GLN A 17 -8.91 -4.72 24.98
CA GLN A 17 -8.99 -5.60 23.81
C GLN A 17 -10.44 -6.02 23.52
N GLN A 18 -11.22 -6.32 24.56
CA GLN A 18 -12.65 -6.62 24.43
C GLN A 18 -13.48 -5.41 23.96
N GLN A 19 -13.17 -4.19 24.42
CA GLN A 19 -13.81 -2.97 23.93
C GLN A 19 -13.53 -2.73 22.45
N ILE A 20 -12.28 -2.91 22.01
CA ILE A 20 -11.89 -2.77 20.60
C ILE A 20 -12.62 -3.80 19.73
N GLN A 21 -12.70 -5.06 20.18
CA GLN A 21 -13.44 -6.10 19.45
C GLN A 21 -14.95 -5.82 19.39
N LYS A 22 -15.55 -5.27 20.46
CA LYS A 22 -16.97 -4.88 20.45
C LYS A 22 -17.24 -3.72 19.48
N MET A 23 -16.38 -2.69 19.44
CA MET A 23 -16.50 -1.60 18.48
C MET A 23 -16.33 -2.09 17.04
N ALA A 24 -15.35 -2.95 16.76
CA ALA A 24 -15.17 -3.53 15.43
C ALA A 24 -16.39 -4.35 14.98
N ARG A 25 -17.00 -5.12 15.89
CA ARG A 25 -18.20 -5.91 15.61
C ARG A 25 -19.43 -5.03 15.41
N GLN A 26 -19.57 -3.92 16.13
CA GLN A 26 -20.64 -2.93 15.91
C GLN A 26 -20.50 -2.21 14.56
N GLN A 27 -19.28 -1.84 14.16
CA GLN A 27 -19.03 -1.24 12.85
C GLN A 27 -19.33 -2.24 11.71
N GLN A 28 -18.99 -3.51 11.87
CA GLN A 28 -19.38 -4.55 10.91
C GLN A 28 -20.90 -4.73 10.81
N LEU A 29 -21.62 -4.72 11.93
CA LEU A 29 -23.08 -4.83 11.93
C LEU A 29 -23.77 -3.61 11.31
N ALA A 30 -23.24 -2.41 11.55
CA ALA A 30 -23.72 -1.18 10.91
C ALA A 30 -23.48 -1.20 9.39
N ALA A 31 -22.33 -1.70 8.93
CA ALA A 31 -22.03 -1.87 7.50
C ALA A 31 -22.96 -2.91 6.83
N ILE A 32 -23.30 -4.00 7.53
CA ILE A 32 -24.26 -5.01 7.05
C ILE A 32 -25.68 -4.43 6.97
N GLN A 33 -26.07 -3.57 7.91
CA GLN A 33 -27.36 -2.87 7.86
C GLN A 33 -27.43 -1.87 6.70
N GLN A 34 -26.36 -1.10 6.44
CA GLN A 34 -26.30 -0.18 5.31
C GLN A 34 -26.34 -0.90 3.94
N ASN A 35 -25.73 -2.09 3.84
CA ASN A 35 -25.80 -2.91 2.63
C ASN A 35 -27.19 -3.54 2.40
N LYS A 36 -28.04 -3.68 3.42
CA LYS A 36 -29.42 -4.19 3.26
C LYS A 36 -30.41 -3.12 2.78
N THR A 37 -30.08 -1.84 2.91
CA THR A 37 -30.95 -0.71 2.48
C THR A 37 -30.73 -0.26 1.03
N HIS A 38 -29.73 -0.78 0.32
CA HIS A 38 -29.50 -0.46 -1.09
C HIS A 38 -29.95 -1.59 -2.02
N GLN A 39 -31.27 -1.64 -2.28
CA GLN A 39 -31.75 -2.14 -3.57
C GLN A 39 -31.45 -1.08 -4.65
N PRO A 40 -31.10 -1.47 -5.88
CA PRO A 40 -30.66 -0.52 -6.90
C PRO A 40 -31.86 0.19 -7.52
N SER A 41 -32.30 1.30 -6.93
CA SER A 41 -33.09 2.29 -7.66
C SER A 41 -32.14 3.11 -8.53
N GLN A 42 -32.18 2.88 -9.85
CA GLN A 42 -31.53 3.72 -10.85
C GLN A 42 -32.14 5.13 -10.82
N SER A 43 -31.64 5.99 -9.94
CA SER A 43 -31.86 7.43 -10.04
C SER A 43 -30.59 8.07 -10.60
N THR A 44 -30.62 8.38 -11.89
CA THR A 44 -29.65 9.25 -12.55
C THR A 44 -29.70 10.64 -11.92
N GLN A 45 -28.82 10.89 -10.95
CA GLN A 45 -28.52 12.25 -10.52
C GLN A 45 -27.49 12.87 -11.48
N PRO A 46 -27.66 14.14 -11.87
CA PRO A 46 -26.77 14.81 -12.82
C PRO A 46 -25.36 14.94 -12.23
N ARG A 47 -24.37 14.46 -13.00
CA ARG A 47 -22.94 14.58 -12.68
C ARG A 47 -22.53 16.06 -12.63
N SER A 48 -22.43 16.61 -11.44
CA SER A 48 -21.67 17.83 -11.19
C SER A 48 -20.20 17.54 -11.53
N MET A 49 -19.67 18.13 -12.60
CA MET A 49 -18.25 18.11 -12.95
C MET A 49 -17.44 19.11 -12.10
N VAL A 50 -17.60 19.06 -10.77
CA VAL A 50 -16.67 19.73 -9.87
C VAL A 50 -15.56 18.72 -9.58
N MET A 51 -14.35 18.98 -10.08
CA MET A 51 -13.15 18.27 -9.63
C MET A 51 -13.05 18.46 -8.12
N GLY A 52 -13.23 17.38 -7.34
CA GLY A 52 -13.24 17.51 -5.90
C GLY A 52 -11.89 17.99 -5.35
N SER A 53 -11.90 18.77 -4.28
CA SER A 53 -10.69 19.20 -3.54
C SER A 53 -10.10 18.08 -2.69
N HIS A 54 -8.82 18.21 -2.32
CA HIS A 54 -8.08 17.23 -1.51
C HIS A 54 -8.67 16.98 -0.12
N PHE A 55 -9.38 17.96 0.41
CA PHE A 55 -9.98 17.92 1.75
C PHE A 55 -11.48 18.22 1.70
N ASP A 56 -12.17 17.65 0.69
CA ASP A 56 -13.64 17.72 0.57
C ASP A 56 -14.36 17.08 1.77
N ASP A 57 -13.69 16.21 2.52
CA ASP A 57 -14.16 15.59 3.75
C ASP A 57 -14.14 16.53 4.97
N LEU A 58 -13.64 17.75 4.80
CA LEU A 58 -13.74 18.81 5.81
C LEU A 58 -14.99 19.68 5.56
N PRO A 59 -15.73 20.08 6.61
CA PRO A 59 -16.82 21.05 6.46
C PRO A 59 -16.28 22.40 5.99
N THR A 60 -17.02 23.12 5.14
CA THR A 60 -16.79 24.53 4.86
C THR A 60 -17.78 25.32 5.72
N LEU A 61 -17.30 26.10 6.67
CA LEU A 61 -18.11 26.90 7.58
C LEU A 61 -18.01 28.39 7.24
N GLU A 62 -16.85 28.83 6.78
CA GLU A 62 -16.56 30.22 6.40
C GLU A 62 -16.00 30.28 4.96
N PRO A 63 -16.19 31.39 4.21
CA PRO A 63 -15.63 31.54 2.86
C PRO A 63 -14.10 31.36 2.81
N GLU A 64 -13.40 31.76 3.87
CA GLU A 64 -11.94 31.66 4.00
C GLU A 64 -11.46 30.20 4.13
N ASP A 65 -12.35 29.25 4.46
CA ASP A 65 -11.99 27.83 4.57
C ASP A 65 -11.55 27.25 3.22
N PHE A 66 -11.99 27.81 2.10
CA PHE A 66 -11.53 27.40 0.78
C PHE A 66 -10.02 27.59 0.62
N ASP A 67 -9.47 28.68 1.15
CA ASP A 67 -8.02 28.95 1.13
C ASP A 67 -7.26 28.01 2.09
N HIS A 68 -7.94 27.47 3.11
CA HIS A 68 -7.35 26.57 4.09
C HIS A 68 -7.32 25.11 3.61
N LYS A 69 -8.20 24.72 2.68
CA LYS A 69 -8.26 23.36 2.10
C LYS A 69 -7.25 23.16 0.96
N CYS A 70 -6.01 23.61 1.16
CA CYS A 70 -4.92 23.46 0.20
C CYS A 70 -3.94 22.35 0.64
N LEU A 71 -3.48 21.54 -0.31
CA LEU A 71 -2.46 20.51 -0.09
C LEU A 71 -1.12 21.08 0.41
N GLU A 72 -0.74 22.24 -0.10
CA GLU A 72 0.57 22.84 0.10
C GLU A 72 0.37 24.28 0.57
N PRO A 73 -0.03 24.49 1.82
CA PRO A 73 -0.20 25.83 2.36
C PRO A 73 1.18 26.50 2.44
N SER A 74 1.37 27.57 1.67
CA SER A 74 2.53 28.45 1.81
C SER A 74 2.49 29.11 3.19
N PRO A 75 3.58 29.06 3.99
CA PRO A 75 3.62 29.75 5.27
C PRO A 75 3.64 31.25 5.01
N LEU A 76 2.50 31.90 5.18
CA LEU A 76 2.31 33.33 4.89
C LEU A 76 1.97 34.11 6.17
N SER A 77 1.53 33.42 7.21
CA SER A 77 1.12 34.02 8.49
C SER A 77 2.08 33.66 9.63
N SER A 78 2.12 34.48 10.67
CA SER A 78 2.86 34.17 11.91
C SER A 78 2.46 32.82 12.50
N PHE A 79 1.17 32.47 12.38
CA PHE A 79 0.64 31.17 12.76
C PHE A 79 1.25 30.02 11.95
N ASP A 80 1.39 30.16 10.64
CA ASP A 80 2.01 29.11 9.80
C ASP A 80 3.50 28.90 10.17
N PHE A 81 4.25 29.98 10.41
CA PHE A 81 5.64 29.87 10.86
C PHE A 81 5.73 29.21 12.23
N ALA A 82 4.82 29.55 13.15
CA ALA A 82 4.72 28.90 14.45
C ALA A 82 4.39 27.40 14.31
N CYS A 83 3.50 27.02 13.39
CA CYS A 83 3.17 25.61 13.13
C CYS A 83 4.37 24.82 12.64
N ARG A 84 5.22 25.45 11.82
CA ARG A 84 6.42 24.82 11.26
C ARG A 84 7.51 24.56 12.30
N GLY A 85 7.68 25.42 13.30
CA GLY A 85 8.75 25.24 14.28
C GLY A 85 8.90 26.35 15.31
N GLY A 86 7.88 27.19 15.46
CA GLY A 86 7.85 28.20 16.50
C GLY A 86 7.34 27.65 17.84
N PRO A 87 7.29 28.50 18.87
CA PRO A 87 6.87 28.09 20.19
C PRO A 87 5.37 27.75 20.22
N VAL A 88 5.01 26.69 20.95
CA VAL A 88 3.62 26.22 21.09
C VAL A 88 2.72 27.29 21.70
N SER A 89 3.26 28.18 22.55
CA SER A 89 2.52 29.29 23.15
C SER A 89 1.87 30.22 22.12
N THR A 90 2.53 30.48 20.99
CA THR A 90 1.96 31.30 19.90
C THR A 90 0.78 30.59 19.23
N ILE A 91 0.80 29.26 19.16
CA ILE A 91 -0.30 28.45 18.64
C ILE A 91 -1.46 28.48 19.61
N GLU A 92 -1.22 28.23 20.89
CA GLU A 92 -2.22 28.29 21.94
C GLU A 92 -2.93 29.64 21.95
N GLU A 93 -2.19 30.75 21.99
CA GLU A 93 -2.75 32.10 21.94
C GLU A 93 -3.61 32.32 20.69
N THR A 94 -3.15 31.87 19.52
CA THR A 94 -3.90 32.02 18.27
C THR A 94 -5.20 31.23 18.30
N VAL A 95 -5.19 30.03 18.88
CA VAL A 95 -6.34 29.11 18.91
C VAL A 95 -7.32 29.48 20.03
N THR A 96 -6.87 30.04 21.16
CA THR A 96 -7.74 30.46 22.27
C THR A 96 -8.30 31.88 22.11
N SER A 97 -7.62 32.76 21.37
CA SER A 97 -8.04 34.16 21.19
C SER A 97 -9.40 34.32 20.50
N LYS A 98 -9.76 33.41 19.60
CA LYS A 98 -11.09 33.36 18.98
C LYS A 98 -11.39 31.94 18.46
N PRO A 99 -12.68 31.58 18.32
CA PRO A 99 -13.06 30.31 17.68
C PRO A 99 -12.41 30.18 16.30
N ARG A 100 -11.92 28.97 15.99
CA ARG A 100 -11.27 28.63 14.71
C ARG A 100 -12.06 27.54 14.02
N THR A 101 -12.15 27.63 12.69
CA THR A 101 -12.79 26.59 11.89
C THR A 101 -11.93 25.32 11.89
N PRO A 102 -12.54 24.13 11.67
CA PRO A 102 -11.79 22.89 11.50
C PRO A 102 -10.76 22.98 10.36
N ALA A 103 -11.07 23.69 9.27
CA ALA A 103 -10.15 23.87 8.15
C ALA A 103 -8.93 24.73 8.53
N PHE A 104 -9.12 25.81 9.31
CA PHE A 104 -8.01 26.61 9.82
C PHE A 104 -7.04 25.78 10.68
N LEU A 105 -7.58 25.00 11.62
CA LEU A 105 -6.77 24.14 12.50
C LEU A 105 -6.08 23.01 11.71
N HIS A 106 -6.79 22.42 10.74
CA HIS A 106 -6.25 21.39 9.86
C HIS A 106 -5.09 21.89 9.00
N ARG A 107 -5.17 23.11 8.44
CA ARG A 107 -4.05 23.74 7.74
C ARG A 107 -2.79 23.80 8.60
N GLY A 108 -2.92 24.28 9.84
CA GLY A 108 -1.81 24.31 10.81
C GLY A 108 -1.26 22.90 11.08
N LEU A 109 -2.15 21.91 11.17
CA LEU A 109 -1.78 20.53 11.41
C LEU A 109 -0.91 20.00 10.26
N LEU A 110 -1.32 20.19 9.00
CA LEU A 110 -0.53 19.77 7.83
C LEU A 110 0.90 20.32 7.85
N ILE A 111 1.07 21.59 8.26
CA ILE A 111 2.38 22.24 8.36
C ILE A 111 3.21 21.59 9.47
N ALA A 112 2.62 21.40 10.66
CA ALA A 112 3.28 20.78 11.81
C ALA A 112 3.73 19.34 11.52
N LEU A 113 2.89 18.55 10.85
CA LEU A 113 3.22 17.16 10.48
C LEU A 113 4.45 17.09 9.59
N ARG A 114 4.49 17.89 8.51
CA ARG A 114 5.63 17.91 7.57
C ARG A 114 6.91 18.34 8.23
N ALA A 115 6.82 19.26 9.19
CA ALA A 115 7.97 19.72 9.95
C ALA A 115 8.43 18.71 11.02
N GLY A 116 7.63 17.69 11.33
CA GLY A 116 7.92 16.78 12.44
C GLY A 116 7.67 17.39 13.83
N ASN A 117 6.85 18.45 13.91
CA ASN A 117 6.55 19.15 15.17
C ASN A 117 5.41 18.47 15.91
N VAL A 118 5.76 17.45 16.71
CA VAL A 118 4.82 16.61 17.45
C VAL A 118 4.01 17.42 18.48
N GLU A 119 4.62 18.39 19.15
CA GLU A 119 3.94 19.18 20.18
C GLU A 119 2.91 20.13 19.58
N THR A 120 3.24 20.81 18.47
CA THR A 120 2.25 21.62 17.77
C THR A 120 1.14 20.78 17.16
N ALA A 121 1.45 19.62 16.57
CA ALA A 121 0.43 18.69 16.09
C ALA A 121 -0.51 18.25 17.23
N ARG A 122 0.03 17.96 18.42
CA ARG A 122 -0.75 17.62 19.60
C ARG A 122 -1.66 18.77 20.02
N CYS A 123 -1.14 19.99 20.12
CA CYS A 123 -1.91 21.17 20.47
C CYS A 123 -3.10 21.36 19.51
N LEU A 124 -2.87 21.25 18.20
CA LEU A 124 -3.92 21.43 17.19
C LEU A 124 -4.99 20.33 17.27
N LEU A 125 -4.58 19.06 17.45
CA LEU A 125 -5.52 17.94 17.65
C LEU A 125 -6.34 18.11 18.94
N SER A 126 -5.72 18.54 20.04
CA SER A 126 -6.42 18.83 21.31
C SER A 126 -7.50 19.91 21.15
N ASN A 127 -7.30 20.84 20.21
CA ASN A 127 -8.24 21.91 19.90
C ASN A 127 -9.22 21.56 18.77
N GLY A 128 -9.29 20.30 18.35
CA GLY A 128 -10.29 19.82 17.39
C GLY A 128 -9.87 19.89 15.93
N ALA A 129 -8.57 19.96 15.62
CA ALA A 129 -8.08 19.75 14.27
C ALA A 129 -8.51 18.34 13.77
N PRO A 130 -9.25 18.23 12.65
CA PRO A 130 -9.69 16.94 12.14
C PRO A 130 -8.54 16.16 11.49
N ILE A 131 -8.57 14.82 11.58
CA ILE A 131 -7.71 13.93 10.79
C ILE A 131 -8.49 13.52 9.52
N ALA A 132 -8.48 14.37 8.51
CA ALA A 132 -9.04 14.06 7.18
C ALA A 132 -8.30 12.89 6.52
N ARG A 133 -8.91 12.24 5.53
CA ARG A 133 -8.41 10.99 4.92
C ARG A 133 -7.01 11.09 4.32
N GLN A 134 -6.65 12.24 3.76
CA GLN A 134 -5.30 12.47 3.22
C GLN A 134 -4.30 13.02 4.25
N THR A 135 -4.75 13.35 5.46
CA THR A 135 -3.88 13.93 6.51
C THR A 135 -2.72 13.01 6.89
N PRO A 136 -2.91 11.69 7.08
CA PRO A 136 -1.82 10.77 7.44
C PRO A 136 -0.65 10.74 6.44
N ASP A 137 -0.90 10.98 5.15
CA ASP A 137 0.14 11.05 4.11
C ASP A 137 1.22 12.09 4.41
N PHE A 138 0.86 13.16 5.12
CA PHE A 138 1.76 14.26 5.43
C PHE A 138 2.82 13.86 6.47
N ILE A 139 2.54 12.86 7.30
CA ILE A 139 3.53 12.29 8.22
C ILE A 139 4.66 11.62 7.44
N LEU A 140 4.39 11.04 6.27
CA LEU A 140 5.43 10.40 5.44
C LEU A 140 6.43 11.41 4.85
N LYS A 141 6.07 12.71 4.84
CA LYS A 141 6.96 13.82 4.43
C LYS A 141 7.81 14.36 5.60
N ALA A 142 7.53 13.93 6.84
CA ALA A 142 8.25 14.37 8.03
C ALA A 142 9.65 13.73 8.12
N PRO A 143 10.58 14.31 8.93
CA PRO A 143 11.84 13.66 9.26
C PRO A 143 11.63 12.23 9.78
N VAL A 144 12.47 11.28 9.35
CA VAL A 144 12.28 9.83 9.60
C VAL A 144 12.10 9.52 11.10
N ASN A 145 12.87 10.15 11.97
CA ASN A 145 12.80 9.98 13.43
C ASN A 145 11.54 10.58 14.09
N LYS A 146 10.72 11.32 13.33
CA LYS A 146 9.46 11.92 13.80
C LYS A 146 8.22 11.20 13.27
N GLN A 147 8.36 10.32 12.28
CA GLN A 147 7.21 9.65 11.65
C GLN A 147 6.45 8.76 12.65
N ILE A 148 7.15 7.88 13.39
CA ILE A 148 6.53 7.01 14.39
C ILE A 148 5.84 7.82 15.51
N PRO A 149 6.52 8.80 16.18
CA PRO A 149 5.86 9.63 17.18
C PRO A 149 4.59 10.35 16.68
N LEU A 150 4.57 10.79 15.42
CA LEU A 150 3.39 11.40 14.82
C LEU A 150 2.26 10.40 14.58
N PHE A 151 2.56 9.16 14.16
CA PHE A 151 1.54 8.12 14.03
C PHE A 151 1.02 7.62 15.38
N GLU A 152 1.86 7.57 16.41
CA GLU A 152 1.45 7.31 17.80
C GLU A 152 0.49 8.39 18.29
N LEU A 153 0.81 9.65 18.01
CA LEU A 153 -0.09 10.78 18.29
C LEU A 153 -1.42 10.61 17.55
N PHE A 154 -1.43 10.31 16.25
CA PHE A 154 -2.65 10.08 15.49
C PHE A 154 -3.49 8.94 16.06
N THR A 155 -2.82 7.87 16.51
CA THR A 155 -3.48 6.72 17.16
C THR A 155 -4.16 7.12 18.47
N ALA A 156 -3.55 8.02 19.25
CA ALA A 156 -4.16 8.57 20.45
C ALA A 156 -5.45 9.38 20.15
N TYR A 157 -5.59 9.91 18.94
CA TYR A 157 -6.75 10.63 18.44
C TYR A 157 -7.66 9.78 17.54
N GLY A 158 -7.58 8.44 17.64
CA GLY A 158 -8.54 7.52 17.03
C GLY A 158 -8.24 7.12 15.59
N TRP A 159 -7.15 7.57 15.00
CA TRP A 159 -6.67 7.03 13.72
C TRP A 159 -6.11 5.62 13.91
N THR A 160 -6.27 4.77 12.90
CA THR A 160 -5.66 3.43 12.86
C THR A 160 -4.89 3.20 11.56
N PRO A 161 -3.91 2.29 11.51
CA PRO A 161 -3.22 1.91 10.27
C PRO A 161 -4.15 1.42 9.14
N ASN A 162 -5.37 0.99 9.49
CA ASN A 162 -6.39 0.51 8.55
C ASN A 162 -7.38 1.61 8.14
N THR A 163 -7.20 2.85 8.61
CA THR A 163 -8.06 3.97 8.23
C THR A 163 -7.88 4.22 6.74
N PRO A 164 -8.97 4.16 5.95
CA PRO A 164 -8.85 4.28 4.51
C PRO A 164 -8.58 5.73 4.12
N GLY A 165 -7.58 5.96 3.26
CA GLY A 165 -7.36 7.22 2.56
C GLY A 165 -8.37 7.42 1.43
N LEU A 166 -8.03 8.27 0.45
CA LEU A 166 -8.88 8.42 -0.74
C LEU A 166 -8.99 7.10 -1.50
N TYR A 167 -10.18 6.83 -2.04
CA TYR A 167 -10.50 5.61 -2.78
C TYR A 167 -10.19 4.32 -2.01
N GLY A 168 -10.25 4.36 -0.68
CA GLY A 168 -9.92 3.20 0.15
C GLY A 168 -8.43 2.94 0.34
N ALA A 169 -7.52 3.78 -0.17
CA ALA A 169 -6.08 3.52 -0.10
C ALA A 169 -5.53 3.65 1.34
N VAL A 170 -5.14 2.53 1.95
CA VAL A 170 -4.38 2.53 3.22
C VAL A 170 -2.91 2.87 2.98
N LEU A 171 -2.19 3.29 4.02
CA LEU A 171 -0.78 3.68 3.89
C LEU A 171 0.18 2.49 3.73
N LEU A 172 -0.16 1.32 4.29
CA LEU A 172 0.74 0.17 4.40
C LEU A 172 1.48 -0.20 3.10
N PRO A 173 0.84 -0.26 1.90
CA PRO A 173 1.55 -0.58 0.66
C PRO A 173 2.66 0.40 0.27
N ARG A 174 2.66 1.61 0.81
CA ARG A 174 3.67 2.65 0.52
C ARG A 174 4.89 2.56 1.44
N LEU A 175 4.81 1.78 2.50
CA LEU A 175 5.83 1.71 3.55
C LEU A 175 6.87 0.62 3.28
N VAL A 176 6.74 -0.14 2.20
CA VAL A 176 7.62 -1.27 1.86
C VAL A 176 9.10 -0.90 1.67
N ASN A 177 9.40 0.40 1.54
CA ASN A 177 10.75 0.97 1.47
C ASN A 177 11.30 1.47 2.82
N ASN A 178 10.49 1.45 3.88
CA ASN A 178 10.84 1.89 5.22
C ASN A 178 10.51 0.76 6.20
N LEU A 179 11.42 -0.22 6.31
CA LEU A 179 11.21 -1.42 7.12
C LEU A 179 10.89 -1.13 8.59
N PRO A 180 11.54 -0.17 9.29
CA PRO A 180 11.16 0.18 10.64
C PRO A 180 9.71 0.67 10.75
N LEU A 181 9.27 1.52 9.83
CA LEU A 181 7.90 2.03 9.84
C LEU A 181 6.89 0.95 9.42
N LEU A 182 7.22 0.12 8.43
CA LEU A 182 6.44 -1.05 8.04
C LEU A 182 6.23 -1.98 9.25
N SER A 183 7.30 -2.27 9.99
CA SER A 183 7.27 -3.11 11.19
C SER A 183 6.35 -2.53 12.24
N TRP A 184 6.48 -1.23 12.53
CA TRP A 184 5.60 -0.54 13.47
C TRP A 184 4.13 -0.61 13.02
N PHE A 185 3.82 -0.40 11.73
CA PHE A 185 2.45 -0.50 11.22
C PHE A 185 1.87 -1.89 11.42
N LEU A 186 2.61 -2.94 11.07
CA LEU A 186 2.16 -4.33 11.22
C LEU A 186 1.99 -4.70 12.70
N ALA A 187 2.91 -4.29 13.57
CA ALA A 187 2.80 -4.48 15.02
C ALA A 187 1.57 -3.76 15.62
N ASN A 188 1.10 -2.69 14.97
CA ASN A 188 -0.10 -1.94 15.35
C ASN A 188 -1.36 -2.37 14.57
N GLY A 189 -1.37 -3.59 14.01
CA GLY A 189 -2.57 -4.22 13.46
C GLY A 189 -2.93 -3.75 12.04
N ALA A 190 -1.98 -3.20 11.29
CA ALA A 190 -2.19 -2.96 9.86
C ALA A 190 -2.49 -4.27 9.12
N ASN A 191 -3.58 -4.31 8.37
CA ASN A 191 -4.00 -5.46 7.60
C ASN A 191 -3.33 -5.43 6.20
N PRO A 192 -2.44 -6.39 5.88
CA PRO A 192 -1.73 -6.40 4.59
C PRO A 192 -2.62 -6.70 3.39
N ASN A 193 -3.87 -7.09 3.61
CA ASN A 193 -4.85 -7.39 2.56
C ASN A 193 -5.74 -6.19 2.21
N LEU A 194 -5.49 -5.01 2.79
CA LEU A 194 -6.20 -3.79 2.44
C LEU A 194 -5.54 -3.07 1.27
N GLY A 195 -6.36 -2.49 0.40
CA GLY A 195 -5.90 -1.67 -0.72
C GLY A 195 -6.99 -0.76 -1.26
N PRO A 196 -6.66 0.01 -2.32
CA PRO A 196 -7.64 0.86 -2.97
C PRO A 196 -8.80 0.05 -3.55
N GLN A 197 -9.92 0.73 -3.76
CA GLN A 197 -11.07 0.19 -4.49
C GLN A 197 -10.65 -0.23 -5.91
N LYS A 198 -11.27 -1.30 -6.43
CA LYS A 198 -10.97 -1.80 -7.77
C LYS A 198 -11.47 -0.89 -8.89
N ASP A 199 -12.58 -0.20 -8.66
CA ASP A 199 -13.27 0.64 -9.64
C ASP A 199 -13.09 2.14 -9.40
N PHE A 200 -12.53 2.54 -8.26
CA PHE A 200 -12.29 3.94 -7.88
C PHE A 200 -13.57 4.81 -7.98
N HIS A 201 -14.74 4.22 -7.75
CA HIS A 201 -16.01 4.91 -7.99
C HIS A 201 -16.35 5.91 -6.88
N ASP A 202 -15.91 5.66 -5.64
CA ASP A 202 -16.16 6.53 -4.50
C ASP A 202 -14.84 7.02 -3.87
N ARG A 203 -14.62 8.33 -3.96
CA ARG A 203 -13.45 9.00 -3.38
C ARG A 203 -13.32 8.78 -1.87
N HIS A 204 -14.43 8.63 -1.15
CA HIS A 204 -14.45 8.40 0.30
C HIS A 204 -14.89 6.97 0.67
N GLY A 205 -14.94 6.06 -0.30
CA GLY A 205 -15.35 4.69 -0.07
C GLY A 205 -14.31 3.88 0.69
N ASN A 206 -14.71 2.70 1.16
CA ASN A 206 -13.86 1.82 1.97
C ASN A 206 -12.77 1.12 1.15
N SER A 207 -11.76 0.59 1.84
CA SER A 207 -10.71 -0.25 1.24
C SER A 207 -11.26 -1.55 0.67
N ASP A 208 -10.65 -2.03 -0.42
CA ASP A 208 -10.78 -3.43 -0.80
C ASP A 208 -10.11 -4.30 0.27
N THR A 209 -10.77 -5.40 0.65
CA THR A 209 -10.31 -6.34 1.68
C THR A 209 -9.62 -7.57 1.10
N LYS A 210 -9.61 -7.69 -0.22
CA LYS A 210 -8.92 -8.74 -0.98
C LYS A 210 -7.86 -8.13 -1.90
N SER A 211 -7.16 -7.13 -1.39
CA SER A 211 -6.04 -6.51 -2.10
C SER A 211 -4.76 -7.29 -1.83
N CYS A 212 -3.88 -7.33 -2.84
CA CYS A 212 -2.51 -7.83 -2.72
C CYS A 212 -1.47 -6.69 -2.84
N ASN A 213 -1.93 -5.43 -2.85
CA ASN A 213 -1.12 -4.27 -3.24
C ASN A 213 0.13 -4.07 -2.38
N ALA A 214 0.07 -4.39 -1.07
CA ALA A 214 1.26 -4.29 -0.21
C ALA A 214 2.33 -5.32 -0.60
N LEU A 215 1.91 -6.57 -0.81
CA LEU A 215 2.79 -7.68 -1.17
C LEU A 215 3.33 -7.53 -2.60
N GLU A 216 2.49 -7.08 -3.54
CA GLU A 216 2.90 -6.78 -4.93
C GLU A 216 3.90 -5.62 -4.99
N ASN A 217 3.70 -4.56 -4.20
CA ASN A 217 4.68 -3.47 -4.09
C ASN A 217 6.01 -3.96 -3.50
N ALA A 218 5.97 -4.77 -2.43
CA ALA A 218 7.19 -5.33 -1.82
C ALA A 218 7.93 -6.25 -2.82
N ALA A 219 7.17 -7.05 -3.58
CA ALA A 219 7.68 -7.92 -4.63
C ALA A 219 8.33 -7.12 -5.78
N ALA A 220 7.67 -6.08 -6.28
CA ALA A 220 8.19 -5.19 -7.32
C ALA A 220 9.46 -4.43 -6.90
N ARG A 221 9.60 -4.14 -5.60
CA ARG A 221 10.82 -3.54 -5.04
C ARG A 221 11.96 -4.55 -4.87
N GLY A 222 11.64 -5.85 -4.87
CA GLY A 222 12.57 -6.93 -4.57
C GLY A 222 13.10 -6.91 -3.14
N SER A 223 12.29 -6.43 -2.19
CA SER A 223 12.65 -6.42 -0.77
C SER A 223 12.20 -7.74 -0.11
N VAL A 224 13.14 -8.67 0.05
CA VAL A 224 12.88 -9.97 0.72
C VAL A 224 12.30 -9.77 2.11
N GLU A 225 12.85 -8.82 2.86
CA GLU A 225 12.42 -8.56 4.23
C GLU A 225 11.00 -7.99 4.29
N ALA A 226 10.66 -7.03 3.41
CA ALA A 226 9.29 -6.51 3.37
C ALA A 226 8.28 -7.60 2.98
N VAL A 227 8.63 -8.47 2.03
CA VAL A 227 7.79 -9.62 1.64
C VAL A 227 7.60 -10.57 2.83
N ARG A 228 8.67 -10.91 3.55
CA ARG A 228 8.61 -11.75 4.75
C ARG A 228 7.67 -11.16 5.80
N MET A 229 7.89 -9.89 6.18
CA MET A 229 7.08 -9.21 7.19
C MET A 229 5.59 -9.19 6.81
N LEU A 230 5.26 -8.96 5.54
CA LEU A 230 3.87 -8.95 5.08
C LEU A 230 3.23 -10.35 5.11
N LEU A 231 3.96 -11.39 4.70
CA LEU A 231 3.49 -12.78 4.74
C LEU A 231 3.27 -13.24 6.19
N GLU A 232 4.21 -12.95 7.08
CA GLU A 232 4.10 -13.24 8.53
C GLU A 232 2.91 -12.49 9.17
N ALA A 233 2.61 -11.29 8.69
CA ALA A 233 1.42 -10.53 9.09
C ALA A 233 0.11 -10.99 8.42
N GLY A 234 0.13 -12.07 7.63
CA GLY A 234 -1.06 -12.68 7.04
C GLY A 234 -1.48 -12.12 5.67
N ALA A 235 -0.53 -11.58 4.88
CA ALA A 235 -0.78 -11.25 3.49
C ALA A 235 -1.17 -12.51 2.69
N ARG A 236 -2.28 -12.45 1.96
CA ARG A 236 -2.77 -13.58 1.15
C ARG A 236 -2.25 -13.46 -0.26
N ILE A 237 -1.33 -14.34 -0.63
CA ILE A 237 -0.76 -14.40 -1.99
C ILE A 237 -1.85 -14.54 -3.07
N GLN A 238 -2.95 -15.25 -2.77
CA GLN A 238 -4.03 -15.52 -3.72
C GLN A 238 -4.91 -14.29 -4.01
N ASN A 239 -4.72 -13.18 -3.29
CA ASN A 239 -5.45 -11.94 -3.59
C ASN A 239 -4.97 -11.28 -4.89
N GLY A 240 -3.79 -11.63 -5.39
CA GLY A 240 -3.18 -11.00 -6.56
C GLY A 240 -2.10 -11.86 -7.19
N ALA A 241 -1.12 -11.22 -7.80
CA ALA A 241 -0.10 -11.87 -8.61
C ALA A 241 1.33 -11.39 -8.27
N PRO A 242 1.76 -11.43 -7.00
CA PRO A 242 3.05 -10.86 -6.59
C PRO A 242 4.27 -11.46 -7.31
N LEU A 243 4.17 -12.73 -7.75
CA LEU A 243 5.22 -13.37 -8.56
C LEU A 243 5.40 -12.67 -9.92
N HIS A 244 4.32 -12.24 -10.56
CA HIS A 244 4.35 -11.51 -11.82
C HIS A 244 5.06 -10.16 -11.64
N TYR A 245 4.75 -9.45 -10.56
CA TYR A 245 5.41 -8.18 -10.22
C TYR A 245 6.91 -8.38 -9.95
N ALA A 246 7.32 -9.42 -9.21
CA ALA A 246 8.74 -9.73 -8.99
C ALA A 246 9.47 -10.15 -10.27
N ALA A 247 8.79 -10.89 -11.16
CA ALA A 247 9.35 -11.36 -12.42
C ALA A 247 9.55 -10.22 -13.43
N GLY A 248 8.61 -9.26 -13.49
CA GLY A 248 8.60 -8.17 -14.47
C GLY A 248 9.42 -6.93 -14.10
N VAL A 249 10.09 -6.89 -12.94
CA VAL A 249 10.84 -5.70 -12.50
C VAL A 249 11.92 -5.35 -13.51
N CYS A 250 11.92 -4.11 -13.99
CA CYS A 250 12.95 -3.55 -14.85
C CYS A 250 13.86 -2.58 -14.06
N PRO A 251 15.11 -2.34 -14.51
CA PRO A 251 15.96 -1.28 -13.97
C PRO A 251 15.30 0.10 -14.02
N GLU A 252 15.75 1.02 -13.18
CA GLU A 252 15.21 2.38 -13.15
C GLU A 252 15.35 3.07 -14.51
N GLY A 253 14.27 3.74 -14.95
CA GLY A 253 14.20 4.41 -16.26
C GLY A 253 13.97 3.48 -17.45
N ALA A 254 14.02 2.15 -17.28
CA ALA A 254 13.72 1.21 -18.35
C ALA A 254 12.20 0.99 -18.50
N ASN A 255 11.73 0.92 -19.74
CA ASN A 255 10.33 0.61 -20.07
C ASN A 255 10.27 -0.53 -21.10
N PRO A 256 9.80 -1.74 -20.71
CA PRO A 256 9.75 -2.91 -21.60
C PRO A 256 8.77 -2.75 -22.77
N HIS A 257 7.88 -1.75 -22.73
CA HIS A 257 6.95 -1.45 -23.83
C HIS A 257 7.51 -0.45 -24.85
N VAL A 258 8.61 0.25 -24.53
CA VAL A 258 9.21 1.26 -25.43
C VAL A 258 10.43 0.70 -26.15
N GLY A 259 11.20 -0.15 -25.48
CA GLY A 259 12.41 -0.71 -26.08
C GLY A 259 12.92 -1.93 -25.33
N ARG A 260 13.97 -2.54 -25.88
CA ARG A 260 14.64 -3.67 -25.25
C ARG A 260 15.30 -3.23 -23.94
N VAL A 261 14.89 -3.85 -22.85
CA VAL A 261 15.52 -3.79 -21.54
C VAL A 261 16.64 -4.84 -21.45
N LYS A 262 17.82 -4.44 -20.99
CA LYS A 262 18.93 -5.36 -20.68
C LYS A 262 19.40 -5.09 -19.24
N PRO A 263 18.83 -5.77 -18.23
CA PRO A 263 19.29 -5.61 -16.85
C PRO A 263 20.70 -6.17 -16.69
N SER A 264 21.44 -5.70 -15.67
CA SER A 264 22.68 -6.37 -15.28
C SER A 264 22.36 -7.74 -14.68
N LYS A 265 23.32 -8.67 -14.75
CA LYS A 265 23.15 -10.02 -14.18
C LYS A 265 22.89 -9.95 -12.67
N GLU A 266 23.56 -9.02 -11.98
CA GLU A 266 23.41 -8.81 -10.54
C GLU A 266 22.01 -8.29 -10.19
N PHE A 267 21.48 -7.33 -10.96
CA PHE A 267 20.13 -6.82 -10.77
C PHE A 267 19.09 -7.91 -10.97
N ASP A 268 19.24 -8.69 -12.05
CA ASP A 268 18.32 -9.75 -12.42
C ASP A 268 18.29 -10.89 -11.38
N ALA A 269 19.46 -11.44 -11.08
CA ALA A 269 19.61 -12.50 -10.07
C ALA A 269 19.18 -12.03 -8.67
N GLY A 270 19.37 -10.74 -8.35
CA GLY A 270 18.94 -10.14 -7.09
C GLY A 270 17.43 -10.17 -6.85
N ARG A 271 16.59 -10.48 -7.86
CA ARG A 271 15.14 -10.62 -7.72
C ARG A 271 14.68 -12.04 -7.43
N ILE A 272 15.52 -13.04 -7.71
CA ILE A 272 15.20 -14.46 -7.51
C ILE A 272 14.86 -14.78 -6.03
N PRO A 273 15.56 -14.25 -5.01
CA PRO A 273 15.21 -14.53 -3.61
C PRO A 273 13.77 -14.16 -3.25
N VAL A 274 13.24 -13.09 -3.82
CA VAL A 274 11.82 -12.71 -3.63
C VAL A 274 10.89 -13.68 -4.35
N MET A 275 11.21 -14.05 -5.60
CA MET A 275 10.40 -15.01 -6.36
C MET A 275 10.35 -16.37 -5.67
N HIS A 276 11.49 -16.85 -5.17
CA HIS A 276 11.60 -18.07 -4.37
C HIS A 276 10.71 -18.02 -3.13
N LEU A 277 10.85 -16.96 -2.32
CA LEU A 277 10.04 -16.79 -1.11
C LEU A 277 8.54 -16.77 -1.41
N LEU A 278 8.12 -16.15 -2.50
CA LEU A 278 6.72 -16.12 -2.92
C LEU A 278 6.22 -17.53 -3.31
N VAL A 279 7.00 -18.30 -4.06
CA VAL A 279 6.64 -19.68 -4.47
C VAL A 279 6.57 -20.60 -3.26
N GLU A 280 7.53 -20.52 -2.34
CA GLU A 280 7.52 -21.29 -1.07
C GLU A 280 6.26 -21.02 -0.24
N ASN A 281 5.70 -19.81 -0.34
CA ASN A 281 4.48 -19.41 0.37
C ASN A 281 3.20 -19.61 -0.48
N GLY A 282 3.29 -20.33 -1.59
CA GLY A 282 2.12 -20.76 -2.37
C GLY A 282 1.75 -19.86 -3.55
N ALA A 283 2.67 -19.04 -4.05
CA ALA A 283 2.51 -18.41 -5.35
C ALA A 283 2.54 -19.47 -6.46
N VAL A 284 1.48 -19.53 -7.26
CA VAL A 284 1.35 -20.52 -8.34
C VAL A 284 2.17 -20.06 -9.55
N LEU A 285 3.17 -20.85 -9.94
CA LEU A 285 4.11 -20.56 -11.04
C LEU A 285 3.42 -20.22 -12.37
N ASN A 286 2.44 -21.04 -12.77
CA ASN A 286 1.69 -20.89 -14.02
C ASN A 286 0.34 -20.18 -13.81
N TYR A 287 0.24 -19.30 -12.81
CA TYR A 287 -0.99 -18.54 -12.57
C TYR A 287 -1.26 -17.57 -13.73
N LYS A 288 -2.44 -17.71 -14.33
CA LYS A 288 -2.93 -16.84 -15.39
C LYS A 288 -3.72 -15.69 -14.78
N VAL A 289 -3.20 -14.46 -14.90
CA VAL A 289 -3.93 -13.26 -14.50
C VAL A 289 -4.99 -12.95 -15.56
N GLU A 290 -6.23 -12.82 -15.12
CA GLU A 290 -7.33 -12.35 -15.95
C GLU A 290 -7.49 -10.84 -15.75
N SER A 291 -7.37 -10.09 -16.84
CA SER A 291 -7.52 -8.65 -16.86
C SER A 291 -8.30 -8.23 -18.08
N ARG A 292 -9.09 -7.16 -17.92
CA ARG A 292 -9.79 -6.51 -19.04
C ARG A 292 -8.83 -5.77 -19.97
N HIS A 293 -7.58 -5.57 -19.54
CA HIS A 293 -6.54 -4.93 -20.32
C HIS A 293 -5.65 -5.98 -20.99
N MET A 294 -5.05 -5.60 -22.11
CA MET A 294 -4.03 -6.41 -22.75
C MET A 294 -2.77 -6.35 -21.90
N GLU A 295 -2.51 -7.39 -21.10
CA GLU A 295 -1.34 -7.48 -20.23
C GLU A 295 -0.72 -8.89 -20.25
N PRO A 296 0.57 -9.03 -19.87
CA PRO A 296 1.20 -10.33 -19.77
C PRO A 296 0.56 -11.13 -18.64
N GLN A 297 0.03 -12.31 -18.98
CA GLN A 297 -0.81 -13.07 -18.05
C GLN A 297 -0.03 -14.03 -17.15
N TYR A 298 1.24 -14.33 -17.47
CA TYR A 298 2.08 -15.30 -16.75
C TYR A 298 3.40 -14.66 -16.32
N ALA A 299 3.91 -15.04 -15.15
CA ALA A 299 5.14 -14.50 -14.59
C ALA A 299 6.36 -14.67 -15.52
N ILE A 300 6.46 -15.80 -16.23
CA ILE A 300 7.54 -16.03 -17.20
C ILE A 300 7.48 -15.07 -18.40
N VAL A 301 6.29 -14.64 -18.82
CA VAL A 301 6.15 -13.64 -19.89
C VAL A 301 6.64 -12.27 -19.39
N HIS A 302 6.31 -11.90 -18.15
CA HIS A 302 6.84 -10.69 -17.52
C HIS A 302 8.38 -10.70 -17.44
N ALA A 303 8.99 -11.83 -17.06
CA ALA A 303 10.46 -11.95 -17.01
C ALA A 303 11.10 -11.82 -18.40
N VAL A 304 10.54 -12.47 -19.43
CA VAL A 304 11.03 -12.34 -20.81
C VAL A 304 10.94 -10.89 -21.28
N MET A 305 9.81 -10.21 -21.02
CA MET A 305 9.62 -8.80 -21.36
C MET A 305 10.55 -7.85 -20.59
N ALA A 306 11.02 -8.24 -19.41
CA ALA A 306 12.03 -7.50 -18.66
C ALA A 306 13.47 -7.78 -19.14
N GLY A 307 13.66 -8.63 -20.16
CA GLY A 307 14.97 -9.07 -20.62
C GLY A 307 15.74 -9.88 -19.56
N ALA A 308 15.02 -10.53 -18.66
CA ALA A 308 15.53 -11.04 -17.40
C ALA A 308 15.99 -12.52 -17.49
N ILE A 309 17.16 -12.73 -18.08
CA ILE A 309 17.71 -14.06 -18.38
C ILE A 309 17.77 -15.00 -17.16
N GLU A 310 18.28 -14.54 -16.03
CA GLU A 310 18.47 -15.37 -14.83
C GLU A 310 17.13 -15.70 -14.18
N ARG A 311 16.18 -14.75 -14.16
CA ARG A 311 14.81 -15.02 -13.71
C ARG A 311 14.07 -16.01 -14.62
N VAL A 312 14.28 -15.93 -15.93
CA VAL A 312 13.69 -16.89 -16.88
C VAL A 312 14.25 -18.30 -16.66
N LYS A 313 15.58 -18.45 -16.52
CA LYS A 313 16.22 -19.73 -16.18
C LYS A 313 15.62 -20.32 -14.91
N TRP A 314 15.56 -19.52 -13.84
CA TRP A 314 15.00 -19.95 -12.57
C TRP A 314 13.52 -20.39 -12.71
N LEU A 315 12.68 -19.60 -13.39
CA LEU A 315 11.27 -19.97 -13.61
C LEU A 315 11.13 -21.30 -14.38
N LEU A 316 11.96 -21.54 -15.40
CA LEU A 316 11.96 -22.79 -16.16
C LEU A 316 12.40 -23.98 -15.30
N GLU A 317 13.44 -23.81 -14.47
CA GLU A 317 13.91 -24.81 -13.50
C GLU A 317 12.81 -25.18 -12.49
N GLN A 318 11.99 -24.20 -12.10
CA GLN A 318 10.81 -24.43 -11.23
C GLN A 318 9.59 -25.01 -11.98
N GLY A 319 9.68 -25.22 -13.30
CA GLY A 319 8.60 -25.82 -14.09
C GLY A 319 7.56 -24.84 -14.65
N ALA A 320 7.90 -23.56 -14.78
CA ALA A 320 7.06 -22.61 -15.54
C ALA A 320 6.94 -23.06 -17.01
N ASP A 321 5.75 -22.96 -17.59
CA ASP A 321 5.51 -23.35 -18.98
C ASP A 321 5.77 -22.18 -19.93
N PRO A 322 6.83 -22.22 -20.76
CA PRO A 322 7.15 -21.12 -21.67
C PRO A 322 6.16 -21.00 -22.85
N PHE A 323 5.33 -22.03 -23.08
CA PHE A 323 4.33 -22.05 -24.16
C PHE A 323 2.94 -21.62 -23.73
N ALA A 324 2.72 -21.40 -22.43
CA ALA A 324 1.46 -20.92 -21.91
C ALA A 324 1.08 -19.61 -22.61
N LYS A 325 -0.02 -19.66 -23.36
CA LYS A 325 -0.43 -18.56 -24.24
C LYS A 325 -1.46 -17.69 -23.53
N GLY A 326 -1.15 -16.41 -23.42
CA GLY A 326 -2.10 -15.38 -23.02
C GLY A 326 -2.49 -14.45 -24.16
N SER A 327 -3.26 -13.42 -23.83
CA SER A 327 -3.60 -12.33 -24.76
C SER A 327 -2.34 -11.61 -25.29
N PHE A 328 -1.28 -11.60 -24.49
CA PHE A 328 0.05 -11.07 -24.81
C PHE A 328 1.02 -12.17 -25.30
N GLY A 329 0.52 -13.25 -25.92
CA GLY A 329 1.36 -14.35 -26.41
C GLY A 329 1.96 -15.22 -25.29
N SER A 330 3.02 -15.97 -25.62
CA SER A 330 3.74 -16.84 -24.69
C SER A 330 5.20 -16.38 -24.52
N ALA A 331 5.88 -16.86 -23.48
CA ALA A 331 7.29 -16.51 -23.27
C ALA A 331 8.16 -16.95 -24.46
N ALA A 332 7.90 -18.14 -25.01
CA ALA A 332 8.57 -18.64 -26.20
C ALA A 332 8.34 -17.74 -27.44
N SER A 333 7.13 -17.22 -27.64
CA SER A 333 6.89 -16.33 -28.79
C SER A 333 7.57 -14.97 -28.65
N TYR A 334 7.79 -14.50 -27.41
CA TYR A 334 8.49 -13.23 -27.16
C TYR A 334 10.01 -13.37 -27.18
N ALA A 335 10.55 -14.54 -26.83
CA ALA A 335 12.00 -14.76 -26.76
C ALA A 335 12.74 -14.33 -28.04
N SER A 336 12.17 -14.59 -29.21
CA SER A 336 12.73 -14.19 -30.51
C SER A 336 12.84 -12.68 -30.71
N PHE A 337 11.91 -11.92 -30.14
CA PHE A 337 11.98 -10.46 -30.14
C PHE A 337 13.05 -9.92 -29.19
N TRP A 338 13.47 -10.71 -28.20
CA TRP A 338 14.45 -10.32 -27.18
C TRP A 338 15.89 -10.68 -27.55
N GLY A 339 16.07 -11.73 -28.35
CA GLY A 339 17.34 -12.07 -28.99
C GLY A 339 17.76 -13.52 -28.74
N GLU A 340 18.82 -13.92 -29.44
CA GLU A 340 19.31 -15.30 -29.50
C GLU A 340 19.63 -15.89 -28.11
N GLU A 341 20.12 -15.07 -27.17
CA GLU A 341 20.39 -15.52 -25.79
C GLU A 341 19.12 -15.97 -25.07
N MET A 342 18.02 -15.21 -25.21
CA MET A 342 16.73 -15.55 -24.59
C MET A 342 16.11 -16.78 -25.24
N GLU A 343 16.19 -16.89 -26.57
CA GLU A 343 15.74 -18.09 -27.30
C GLU A 343 16.46 -19.35 -26.81
N LYS A 344 17.80 -19.30 -26.74
CA LYS A 344 18.61 -20.41 -26.23
C LYS A 344 18.24 -20.81 -24.81
N VAL A 345 17.93 -19.86 -23.94
CA VAL A 345 17.52 -20.15 -22.55
C VAL A 345 16.18 -20.90 -22.53
N ILE A 346 15.21 -20.48 -23.33
CA ILE A 346 13.92 -21.18 -23.46
C ILE A 346 14.15 -22.60 -23.99
N GLU A 347 14.93 -22.76 -25.06
CA GLU A 347 15.25 -24.07 -25.65
C GLU A 347 15.94 -25.02 -24.66
N GLN A 348 16.92 -24.51 -23.90
CA GLN A 348 17.64 -25.29 -22.89
C GLN A 348 16.73 -25.73 -21.74
N GLY A 349 15.87 -24.84 -21.26
CA GLY A 349 14.88 -25.18 -20.22
C GLY A 349 13.93 -26.30 -20.67
N LEU A 350 13.56 -26.32 -21.96
CA LEU A 350 12.74 -27.39 -22.54
C LEU A 350 13.48 -28.73 -22.62
N ALA A 351 14.74 -28.72 -23.05
CA ALA A 351 15.56 -29.92 -23.10
C ALA A 351 15.75 -30.54 -21.70
N ALA A 352 15.92 -29.70 -20.66
CA ALA A 352 15.99 -30.14 -19.28
C ALA A 352 14.68 -30.77 -18.80
N ARG A 353 13.53 -30.14 -19.09
CA ARG A 353 12.19 -30.66 -18.74
C ARG A 353 11.91 -32.03 -19.36
N ASN A 354 12.24 -32.21 -20.64
CA ASN A 354 12.03 -33.46 -21.35
C ASN A 354 12.91 -34.60 -20.78
N LYS A 355 14.15 -34.31 -20.37
CA LYS A 355 15.02 -35.28 -19.69
C LYS A 355 14.49 -35.69 -18.31
N ALA A 356 13.97 -34.73 -17.53
CA ALA A 356 13.40 -35.00 -16.22
C ALA A 356 12.13 -35.88 -16.30
N GLY A 357 11.24 -35.62 -17.27
CA GLY A 357 10.03 -36.44 -17.49
C GLY A 357 10.32 -37.87 -18.00
N LEU A 358 11.45 -38.08 -18.67
CA LEU A 358 11.91 -39.40 -19.10
C LEU A 358 12.53 -40.23 -17.95
N GLN A 359 13.06 -39.59 -16.91
CA GLN A 359 13.64 -40.27 -15.74
C GLN A 359 12.57 -40.69 -14.72
N THR A 360 11.52 -39.88 -14.53
CA THR A 360 10.41 -40.19 -13.61
C THR A 360 9.43 -41.23 -14.14
N SER A 361 9.49 -41.58 -15.43
CA SER A 361 8.69 -42.64 -16.05
C SER A 361 9.41 -44.00 -16.12
N GLN A 362 10.66 -44.07 -15.65
CA GLN A 362 11.48 -45.29 -15.59
C GLN A 362 11.79 -45.74 -14.15
N SER A 363 11.22 -45.07 -13.13
CA SER A 363 11.25 -45.48 -11.71
C SER A 363 9.85 -45.87 -11.27
#